data_AF-V4PT21-F1
#
_entry.id   AF-V4PT21-F1
#
_cell.length_a   1.000
_cell.length_b   1.000
_cell.length_c   1.000
_cell.angle_alpha   90.00
_cell.angle_beta   90.00
_cell.angle_gamma   90.00
#
_symmetry.space_group_name_H-M   'P 1'
#
loop_
_entity.id
_entity.type
_entity.pdbx_description
1 polymer ?
#
loop_
_entity_poly.entity_id
_entity_poly.type
_entity_poly.pdbx_seq_one_letter_code
_entity_poly.pdbx_strand_id
1 'polypeptide(L)'
;MTTRYAYWLLHTNDRNDEKGLGFYVSKESANKAVEYYREVSGFSDNPDGFEIFPVAVSGPPNFDVVHVLWDMTEDERDERSSSWREYFLGAYSRREDAEAYKLRVEKERSDREIVIDSCVLDHKEWLEGF
;
A
#
# COMPACT_ATOMS: atom_id res chain seq x y z
N MET A 1 -25.02 -1.05 2.22
CA MET A 1 -23.77 -0.84 1.46
C MET A 1 -22.80 -1.91 1.91
N THR A 2 -22.30 -2.75 1.01
CA THR A 2 -21.32 -3.78 1.34
C THR A 2 -19.94 -3.15 1.29
N THR A 3 -19.28 -2.96 2.44
CA THR A 3 -17.87 -2.55 2.46
C THR A 3 -17.05 -3.65 1.79
N ARG A 4 -16.27 -3.28 0.76
CA ARG A 4 -15.36 -4.19 0.09
C ARG A 4 -13.95 -3.94 0.59
N TYR A 5 -13.20 -5.03 0.70
CA TYR A 5 -11.82 -5.01 1.14
C TYR A 5 -10.93 -5.47 -0.01
N ALA A 6 -9.82 -4.78 -0.20
CA ALA A 6 -8.62 -5.35 -0.79
C ALA A 6 -7.69 -5.80 0.35
N TYR A 7 -6.77 -6.70 0.06
CA TYR A 7 -5.81 -7.20 1.04
C TYR A 7 -4.44 -6.68 0.66
N TRP A 8 -3.91 -5.75 1.45
CA TRP A 8 -2.57 -5.21 1.28
C TRP A 8 -1.55 -6.17 1.85
N LEU A 9 -0.59 -6.60 1.03
CA LEU A 9 0.54 -7.42 1.47
C LEU A 9 1.75 -6.52 1.71
N LEU A 10 2.33 -6.62 2.89
CA LEU A 10 3.55 -5.95 3.31
C LEU A 10 4.62 -7.00 3.66
N HIS A 11 5.89 -6.65 3.47
CA HIS A 11 7.00 -7.40 4.05
C HIS A 11 7.95 -6.46 4.79
N THR A 12 8.35 -6.85 6.00
CA THR A 12 9.29 -6.12 6.84
C THR A 12 10.51 -6.99 7.14
N ASN A 13 11.71 -6.50 6.84
CA ASN A 13 12.95 -7.22 7.12
C ASN A 13 13.43 -7.03 8.59
N ASP A 14 14.50 -7.73 8.98
CA ASP A 14 15.10 -7.62 10.32
C ASP A 14 15.67 -6.23 10.66
N ARG A 15 15.85 -5.36 9.66
CA ARG A 15 16.28 -3.96 9.83
C ARG A 15 15.09 -3.01 9.99
N ASN A 16 13.87 -3.53 10.00
CA ASN A 16 12.64 -2.76 10.03
C ASN A 16 12.44 -1.90 8.77
N ASP A 17 13.01 -2.33 7.64
CA ASP A 17 12.68 -1.79 6.33
C ASP A 17 11.43 -2.48 5.80
N GLU A 18 10.45 -1.69 5.37
CA GLU A 18 9.15 -2.17 4.91
C GLU A 18 9.03 -2.09 3.39
N LYS A 19 8.31 -3.04 2.78
CA LYS A 19 8.06 -3.09 1.34
C LYS A 19 6.64 -3.51 1.05
N GLY A 20 5.87 -2.63 0.42
CA GLY A 20 4.52 -2.95 -0.07
C GLY A 20 4.59 -3.90 -1.27
N LEU A 21 4.02 -5.10 -1.14
CA LEU A 21 4.06 -6.16 -2.15
C LEU A 21 2.77 -6.27 -2.97
N GLY A 22 1.96 -5.22 -2.95
CA GLY A 22 0.74 -5.08 -3.75
C GLY A 22 -0.56 -5.34 -2.98
N PHE A 23 -1.66 -5.26 -3.72
CA PHE A 23 -3.03 -5.45 -3.23
C PHE A 23 -3.67 -6.65 -3.89
N TYR A 24 -4.48 -7.38 -3.12
CA TYR A 24 -5.07 -8.64 -3.55
C TYR A 24 -6.59 -8.63 -3.35
N VAL A 25 -7.32 -9.31 -4.24
CA VAL A 25 -8.80 -9.39 -4.20
C VAL A 25 -9.30 -10.16 -2.97
N SER A 26 -8.46 -11.04 -2.43
CA SER A 26 -8.80 -11.93 -1.32
C SER A 26 -7.57 -12.24 -0.46
N LYS A 27 -7.82 -12.62 0.80
CA LYS A 27 -6.77 -13.13 1.70
C LYS A 27 -6.10 -14.39 1.13
N GLU A 28 -6.84 -15.21 0.41
CA GLU A 28 -6.31 -16.42 -0.24
C GLU A 28 -5.31 -16.07 -1.35
N SER A 29 -5.66 -15.11 -2.22
CA SER A 29 -4.75 -14.60 -3.25
C SER A 29 -3.47 -14.01 -2.63
N ALA A 30 -3.60 -13.24 -1.55
CA ALA A 30 -2.46 -12.67 -0.82
C ALA A 30 -1.56 -13.77 -0.23
N ASN A 31 -2.13 -14.82 0.38
CA ASN A 31 -1.35 -15.95 0.90
C ASN A 31 -0.59 -16.70 -0.21
N LYS A 32 -1.21 -16.90 -1.38
CA LYS A 32 -0.51 -17.50 -2.54
C LYS A 32 0.65 -16.62 -3.01
N ALA A 33 0.54 -15.30 -2.89
CA ALA A 33 1.65 -14.41 -3.17
C ALA A 33 2.76 -14.50 -2.12
N VAL A 34 2.43 -14.65 -0.83
CA VAL A 34 3.43 -14.92 0.22
C VAL A 34 4.22 -16.20 -0.08
N GLU A 35 3.55 -17.28 -0.46
CA GLU A 35 4.22 -18.53 -0.86
C GLU A 35 5.21 -18.32 -2.01
N TYR A 36 4.83 -17.51 -3.01
CA TYR A 36 5.74 -17.14 -4.09
C TYR A 36 6.93 -16.31 -3.59
N TYR A 37 6.70 -15.25 -2.82
CA TYR A 37 7.75 -14.33 -2.40
C TYR A 37 8.74 -14.95 -1.41
N ARG A 38 8.35 -15.96 -0.63
CA ARG A 38 9.28 -16.70 0.24
C ARG A 38 10.44 -17.35 -0.51
N GLU A 39 10.24 -17.68 -1.78
CA GLU A 39 11.26 -18.30 -2.63
C GLU A 39 12.06 -17.25 -3.45
N VAL A 40 11.68 -15.98 -3.37
CA VAL A 40 12.33 -14.89 -4.11
C VAL A 40 13.53 -14.36 -3.30
N SER A 41 14.67 -14.22 -3.97
CA SER A 41 15.91 -13.70 -3.38
C SER A 41 15.68 -12.38 -2.64
N GLY A 42 16.31 -12.20 -1.48
CA GLY A 42 16.14 -11.03 -0.60
C GLY A 42 14.95 -11.13 0.36
N PHE A 43 13.82 -11.71 -0.07
CA PHE A 43 12.71 -12.04 0.84
C PHE A 43 12.93 -13.38 1.55
N SER A 44 13.54 -14.34 0.86
CA SER A 44 13.93 -15.64 1.42
C SER A 44 14.88 -15.52 2.62
N ASP A 45 15.65 -14.43 2.69
CA ASP A 45 16.56 -14.15 3.80
C ASP A 45 15.81 -13.68 5.06
N ASN A 46 14.55 -13.27 4.91
CA ASN A 46 13.67 -12.78 5.99
C ASN A 46 12.25 -13.39 5.83
N PRO A 47 12.07 -14.72 5.91
CA PRO A 47 10.84 -15.39 5.46
C PRO A 47 9.59 -15.14 6.32
N ASP A 48 9.77 -14.56 7.50
CA ASP A 48 8.73 -14.36 8.51
C ASP A 48 8.14 -12.94 8.51
N GLY A 49 8.69 -12.02 7.70
CA GLY A 49 8.32 -10.61 7.67
C GLY A 49 6.98 -10.27 6.99
N PHE A 50 6.20 -11.25 6.53
CA PHE A 50 5.00 -11.00 5.73
C PHE A 50 3.76 -10.70 6.58
N GLU A 51 3.06 -9.61 6.25
CA GLU A 51 1.82 -9.21 6.88
C GLU A 51 0.73 -8.89 5.86
N ILE A 52 -0.53 -9.27 6.16
CA ILE A 52 -1.68 -9.05 5.28
C ILE A 52 -2.74 -8.24 6.02
N PHE A 53 -3.03 -7.04 5.51
CA PHE A 53 -3.98 -6.11 6.10
C PHE A 53 -5.23 -5.98 5.23
N PRO A 54 -6.45 -6.13 5.78
CA PRO A 54 -7.67 -5.79 5.07
C PRO A 54 -7.80 -4.26 4.98
N VAL A 55 -7.88 -3.74 3.75
CA VAL A 55 -8.02 -2.32 3.45
C VAL A 55 -9.40 -2.07 2.86
N ALA A 56 -10.20 -1.24 3.51
CA ALA A 56 -11.50 -0.84 2.98
C ALA A 56 -11.32 0.01 1.73
N VAL A 57 -11.97 -0.38 0.63
CA VAL A 57 -11.91 0.33 -0.65
C VAL A 57 -13.21 1.08 -0.88
N SER A 58 -13.10 2.39 -1.08
CA SER A 58 -14.24 3.27 -1.34
C SER A 58 -14.58 3.29 -2.83
N GLY A 59 -15.86 3.14 -3.16
CA GLY A 59 -16.38 3.22 -4.53
C GLY A 59 -17.23 2.02 -4.94
N PRO A 60 -17.54 1.88 -6.25
CA PRO A 60 -18.34 0.77 -6.77
C PRO A 60 -17.73 -0.61 -6.48
N PRO A 61 -18.57 -1.65 -6.35
CA PRO A 61 -18.09 -3.03 -6.29
C PRO A 61 -17.51 -3.49 -7.64
N ASN A 62 -16.66 -4.51 -7.62
CA ASN A 62 -16.00 -5.12 -8.79
C ASN A 62 -15.01 -4.17 -9.47
N PHE A 63 -13.80 -4.14 -8.94
CA PHE A 63 -12.68 -3.36 -9.46
C PHE A 63 -11.46 -4.27 -9.55
N ASP A 64 -10.64 -4.04 -10.58
CA ASP A 64 -9.38 -4.75 -10.79
C ASP A 64 -8.16 -3.89 -10.42
N VAL A 65 -8.40 -2.61 -10.11
CA VAL A 65 -7.38 -1.63 -9.74
C VAL A 65 -7.81 -0.92 -8.47
N VAL A 66 -6.86 -0.71 -7.56
CA VAL A 66 -7.02 0.12 -6.37
C VAL A 66 -6.14 1.36 -6.51
N HIS A 67 -6.72 2.53 -6.27
CA HIS A 67 -6.02 3.80 -6.20
C HIS A 67 -5.77 4.14 -4.73
N VAL A 68 -4.52 4.13 -4.31
CA VAL A 68 -4.11 4.35 -2.92
C VAL A 68 -3.57 5.76 -2.77
N LEU A 69 -4.00 6.45 -1.72
CA LEU A 69 -3.47 7.75 -1.37
C LEU A 69 -2.46 7.62 -0.24
N TRP A 70 -1.31 8.24 -0.46
CA TRP A 70 -0.24 8.37 0.51
C TRP A 70 0.00 9.84 0.80
N ASP A 71 0.18 10.16 2.07
CA ASP A 71 0.75 11.42 2.51
C ASP A 71 2.25 11.18 2.73
N MET A 72 3.04 11.79 1.84
CA MET A 72 4.50 11.66 1.75
C MET A 72 5.19 12.87 2.38
N THR A 73 4.49 13.65 3.19
CA THR A 73 5.08 14.85 3.80
C THR A 73 6.22 14.46 4.74
N GLU A 74 7.37 15.12 4.60
CA GLU A 74 8.51 14.92 5.49
C GLU A 74 8.09 15.17 6.95
N ASP A 75 8.44 14.26 7.87
CA ASP A 75 8.11 14.44 9.28
C ASP A 75 9.09 15.44 9.89
N GLU A 76 8.72 16.73 9.89
CA GLU A 76 9.51 17.82 10.46
C GLU A 76 9.81 17.65 11.97
N ARG A 77 9.20 16.66 12.64
CA ARG A 77 9.36 16.43 14.09
C ARG A 77 10.58 15.59 14.46
N ASP A 78 11.31 15.04 13.49
CA ASP A 78 12.55 14.29 13.75
C ASP A 78 13.73 14.87 12.95
N GLU A 79 14.37 15.91 13.49
CA GLU A 79 15.59 16.52 12.94
C GLU A 79 16.77 15.53 12.79
N ARG A 80 16.64 14.28 13.29
CA ARG A 80 17.67 13.24 13.21
C ARG A 80 17.38 12.16 12.18
N SER A 81 16.20 12.17 11.56
CA SER A 81 15.79 11.15 10.61
C SER A 81 15.13 11.80 9.40
N SER A 82 15.88 11.94 8.31
CA SER A 82 15.35 12.21 6.96
C SER A 82 14.56 11.02 6.41
N SER A 83 13.80 10.34 7.26
CA SER A 83 12.95 9.21 6.89
C SER A 83 11.60 9.76 6.47
N TRP A 84 11.36 9.77 5.16
CA TRP A 84 10.02 9.92 4.60
C TRP A 84 9.12 8.86 5.24
N ARG A 85 8.01 9.28 5.88
CA ARG A 85 7.00 8.35 6.38
C ARG A 85 5.81 8.39 5.43
N GLU A 86 5.49 7.23 4.87
CA GLU A 86 4.33 7.07 4.00
C GLU A 86 3.09 6.86 4.88
N TYR A 87 2.22 7.87 4.97
CA TYR A 87 0.98 7.72 5.73
C TYR A 87 -0.17 7.33 4.79
N PHE A 88 -0.73 6.14 4.98
CA PHE A 88 -1.92 5.68 4.25
C PHE A 88 -3.13 6.58 4.55
N LEU A 89 -3.67 7.24 3.53
CA LEU A 89 -4.84 8.10 3.65
C LEU A 89 -6.15 7.41 3.22
N GLY A 90 -6.07 6.43 2.34
CA GLY A 90 -7.25 5.72 1.85
C GLY A 90 -7.02 4.96 0.55
N ALA A 91 -7.98 4.08 0.22
CA ALA A 91 -7.99 3.30 -1.00
C ALA A 91 -9.34 3.45 -1.73
N TYR A 92 -9.28 3.60 -3.05
CA TYR A 92 -10.42 3.91 -3.89
C TYR A 92 -10.46 3.00 -5.12
N SER A 93 -11.66 2.57 -5.51
CA SER A 93 -11.84 1.77 -6.73
C SER A 93 -11.93 2.62 -8.01
N ARG A 94 -11.98 3.95 -7.85
CA ARG A 94 -12.03 4.93 -8.94
C ARG A 94 -11.00 6.01 -8.70
N ARG A 95 -10.25 6.36 -9.74
CA ARG A 95 -9.22 7.39 -9.66
C ARG A 95 -9.80 8.76 -9.34
N GLU A 96 -10.99 9.07 -9.84
CA GLU A 96 -11.64 10.36 -9.63
C GLU A 96 -12.00 10.59 -8.15
N ASP A 97 -12.37 9.53 -7.43
CA ASP A 97 -12.67 9.61 -6.00
C ASP A 97 -11.37 9.86 -5.19
N ALA A 98 -10.28 9.22 -5.59
CA ALA A 98 -8.95 9.44 -5.03
C ALA A 98 -8.47 10.89 -5.26
N GLU A 99 -8.60 11.40 -6.48
CA GLU A 99 -8.23 12.77 -6.85
C GLU A 99 -9.08 13.81 -6.12
N ALA A 100 -10.38 13.58 -5.96
CA ALA A 100 -11.25 14.45 -5.18
C ALA A 100 -10.84 14.53 -3.70
N TYR A 101 -10.42 13.41 -3.12
CA TYR A 101 -9.92 13.39 -1.74
C TYR A 101 -8.58 14.12 -1.63
N LYS A 102 -7.65 13.85 -2.55
CA LYS A 102 -6.35 14.53 -2.64
C LYS A 102 -6.52 16.05 -2.66
N LEU A 103 -7.35 16.57 -3.57
CA LEU A 103 -7.63 18.01 -3.69
C LEU A 103 -8.20 18.60 -2.39
N ARG A 104 -9.02 17.86 -1.66
CA ARG A 104 -9.55 18.31 -0.36
C ARG A 104 -8.44 18.42 0.68
N VAL A 105 -7.57 17.41 0.79
CA VAL A 105 -6.45 17.42 1.74
C VAL A 105 -5.48 18.57 1.43
N GLU A 106 -5.10 18.72 0.16
CA GLU A 106 -4.18 19.79 -0.27
C GLU A 106 -4.77 21.20 -0.07
N LYS A 107 -6.10 21.34 -0.16
CA LYS A 107 -6.79 22.60 0.15
C LYS A 107 -6.76 22.93 1.64
N GLU A 108 -6.84 21.92 2.50
CA GLU A 108 -6.79 22.09 3.95
C GLU A 108 -5.35 22.29 4.46
N ARG A 109 -4.39 21.66 3.79
CA ARG A 109 -2.97 21.60 4.16
C ARG A 109 -2.12 21.58 2.88
N SER A 110 -1.78 22.77 2.38
CA SER A 110 -0.99 22.92 1.14
C SER A 110 0.47 22.52 1.28
N ASP A 111 0.93 22.32 2.51
CA ASP A 111 2.24 21.80 2.89
C ASP A 111 2.36 20.29 2.69
N ARG A 112 1.26 19.59 2.42
CA ARG A 112 1.27 18.14 2.28
C ARG A 112 1.56 17.67 0.86
N GLU A 113 2.45 16.69 0.73
CA GLU A 113 2.69 15.99 -0.52
C GLU A 113 1.82 14.74 -0.61
N ILE A 114 0.71 14.83 -1.35
CA ILE A 114 -0.21 13.70 -1.50
C ILE A 114 0.05 12.98 -2.83
N VAL A 115 0.37 11.70 -2.77
CA VAL A 115 0.61 10.84 -3.93
C VAL A 115 -0.55 9.87 -4.11
N ILE A 116 -0.88 9.56 -5.37
CA ILE A 116 -1.86 8.52 -5.72
C ILE A 116 -1.14 7.43 -6.51
N ASP A 117 -1.03 6.25 -5.92
CA ASP A 117 -0.57 5.05 -6.60
C ASP A 117 -1.74 4.24 -7.13
N SER A 118 -1.53 3.52 -8.24
CA SER A 118 -2.55 2.68 -8.85
C SER A 118 -2.03 1.26 -8.94
N CYS A 119 -2.61 0.36 -8.16
CA CYS A 119 -2.19 -1.02 -8.02
C CYS A 119 -3.19 -1.95 -8.70
N VAL A 120 -2.72 -2.76 -9.64
CA VAL A 120 -3.53 -3.84 -10.21
C VAL A 120 -3.65 -4.96 -9.18
N LEU A 121 -4.88 -5.41 -8.91
CA LEU A 121 -5.12 -6.46 -7.95
C LEU A 121 -4.52 -7.80 -8.39
N ASP A 122 -4.03 -8.57 -7.42
CA ASP A 122 -3.40 -9.87 -7.61
C ASP A 122 -2.15 -9.85 -8.53
N HIS A 123 -1.61 -8.66 -8.80
CA HIS A 123 -0.37 -8.49 -9.56
C HIS A 123 0.86 -8.56 -8.66
N LYS A 124 1.89 -9.27 -9.11
CA LYS A 124 3.18 -9.43 -8.42
C LYS A 124 4.25 -8.65 -9.16
N GLU A 125 4.66 -7.52 -8.61
CA GLU A 125 5.58 -6.58 -9.26
C GLU A 125 7.05 -6.84 -8.89
N TRP A 126 7.31 -7.46 -7.74
CA TRP A 126 8.67 -7.61 -7.22
C TRP A 126 9.32 -8.89 -7.71
N LEU A 127 10.54 -8.76 -8.25
CA LEU A 127 11.39 -9.87 -8.69
C LEU A 127 12.51 -10.18 -7.69
N GLU A 128 12.75 -9.29 -6.74
CA GLU A 128 13.71 -9.43 -5.65
C GLU A 128 13.26 -8.64 -4.40
N GLY A 129 13.77 -9.06 -3.25
CA GLY A 129 13.53 -8.48 -1.93
C GLY A 129 14.43 -7.29 -1.62
N PHE A 130 15.06 -7.31 -0.44
CA PHE A 130 15.99 -6.29 0.04
C PHE A 130 17.45 -6.65 -0.27
#